data_AF-A2SNE2-F1
#
_entry.id   AF-A2SNE2-F1
#
_cell.length_a   1.000
_cell.length_b   1.000
_cell.length_c   1.000
_cell.angle_alpha   90.00
_cell.angle_beta   90.00
_cell.angle_gamma   90.00
#
_symmetry.space_group_name_H-M   'P 1'
#
loop_
_entity.id
_entity.type
_entity.pdbx_description
1 polymer ?
#
loop_
_entity_poly.entity_id
_entity_poly.type
_entity_poly.pdbx_seq_one_letter_code
_entity_poly.pdbx_strand_id
1 'polypeptide(L)'
;MGSIATELHDKSHEVDREPFEVIFSVRFRAGNGTKRDVKVPLTATYEELAWSPKDVSARARTLAAAQQQPGERLLVADYCLDALTSQSIERELEGQHGFRATPVPSLYNPVHSSFVRYREQWIDGQLVLAVQKSAFYRYCVVPQHLWSRATPGSIPVLVV
;
A
#
# COMPACT_ATOMS: atom_id res chain seq x y z
N MET A 1 -8.84 -16.92 -18.88
CA MET A 1 -8.88 -16.38 -17.50
C MET A 1 -8.29 -14.98 -17.57
N GLY A 2 -9.01 -13.95 -17.12
CA GLY A 2 -8.47 -12.58 -17.08
C GLY A 2 -7.57 -12.41 -15.87
N SER A 3 -6.42 -11.75 -16.02
CA SER A 3 -5.54 -11.40 -14.91
C SER A 3 -6.18 -10.27 -14.09
N ILE A 4 -6.16 -10.36 -12.75
CA ILE A 4 -6.58 -9.25 -11.88
C ILE A 4 -5.72 -8.01 -12.17
N ALA A 5 -4.42 -8.17 -12.40
CA ALA A 5 -3.56 -7.06 -12.76
C ALA A 5 -3.98 -6.39 -14.08
N THR A 6 -4.46 -7.16 -15.06
CA THR A 6 -5.07 -6.64 -16.29
C THR A 6 -6.42 -5.99 -16.03
N GLU A 7 -7.28 -6.59 -15.21
CA GLU A 7 -8.59 -6.02 -14.90
C GLU A 7 -8.49 -4.72 -14.10
N LEU A 8 -7.56 -4.64 -13.14
CA LEU A 8 -7.21 -3.41 -12.42
C LEU A 8 -6.59 -2.37 -13.35
N HIS A 9 -5.85 -2.79 -14.37
CA HIS A 9 -5.34 -1.89 -15.41
C HIS A 9 -6.49 -1.29 -16.22
N ASP A 10 -7.40 -2.14 -16.71
CA ASP A 10 -8.50 -1.73 -17.61
C ASP A 10 -9.57 -0.91 -16.88
N LYS A 11 -9.87 -1.25 -15.62
CA LYS A 11 -10.88 -0.57 -14.78
C LYS A 11 -10.28 0.49 -13.85
N SER A 12 -9.03 0.88 -14.06
CA SER A 12 -8.33 1.72 -13.10
C SER A 12 -9.07 3.02 -12.81
N HIS A 13 -9.70 3.62 -13.82
CA HIS A 13 -10.51 4.85 -13.69
C HIS A 13 -11.75 4.70 -12.81
N GLU A 14 -12.31 3.49 -12.69
CA GLU A 14 -13.45 3.21 -11.80
C GLU A 14 -12.97 3.02 -10.36
N VAL A 15 -11.82 2.35 -10.18
CA VAL A 15 -11.17 2.14 -8.89
C VAL A 15 -10.60 3.44 -8.32
N ASP A 16 -10.19 4.38 -9.20
CA ASP A 16 -9.57 5.65 -8.84
C ASP A 16 -10.42 6.49 -7.88
N ARG A 17 -11.75 6.38 -7.96
CA ARG A 17 -12.71 7.28 -7.30
C ARG A 17 -13.37 6.69 -6.06
N GLU A 18 -13.12 5.42 -5.76
CA GLU A 18 -13.75 4.80 -4.61
C GLU A 18 -13.00 5.11 -3.32
N PRO A 19 -13.70 5.55 -2.26
CA PRO A 19 -13.08 5.78 -0.97
C PRO A 19 -12.73 4.45 -0.29
N PHE A 20 -11.50 4.35 0.22
CA PHE A 20 -11.05 3.23 1.03
C PHE A 20 -10.21 3.72 2.21
N GLU A 21 -10.03 2.85 3.20
CA GLU A 21 -9.23 3.17 4.38
C GLU A 21 -7.74 3.00 4.09
N VAL A 22 -6.97 4.02 4.46
CA VAL A 22 -5.50 4.02 4.45
C VAL A 22 -4.97 4.40 5.81
N ILE A 23 -3.81 3.85 6.17
CA ILE A 23 -3.16 4.13 7.44
C ILE A 23 -1.90 4.95 7.18
N PHE A 24 -1.84 6.13 7.79
CA PHE A 24 -0.65 6.96 7.81
C PHE A 24 0.09 6.78 9.14
N SER A 25 1.42 6.73 9.07
CA SER A 25 2.29 6.85 10.23
C SER A 25 2.75 8.29 10.36
N VAL A 26 2.25 8.98 11.38
CA VAL A 26 2.61 10.36 11.69
C VAL A 26 3.63 10.38 12.82
N ARG A 27 4.83 10.87 12.52
CA ARG A 27 5.96 10.90 13.43
C ARG A 27 6.04 12.22 14.18
N PHE A 28 6.05 12.13 15.49
CA PHE A 28 6.33 13.22 16.41
C PHE A 28 7.73 13.07 17.01
N ARG A 29 8.36 14.19 17.33
CA ARG A 29 9.63 14.26 18.07
C ARG A 29 9.44 15.08 19.32
N ALA A 30 9.70 14.48 20.48
CA ALA A 30 9.69 15.19 21.75
C ALA A 30 10.95 16.05 21.93
N GLY A 31 10.88 17.05 22.81
CA GLY A 31 12.00 17.95 23.12
C GLY A 31 13.27 17.26 23.63
N ASN A 32 13.14 16.06 24.21
CA ASN A 32 14.27 15.20 24.63
C ASN A 32 14.89 14.39 23.48
N GLY A 33 14.38 14.55 22.24
CA GLY A 33 14.87 13.85 21.05
C GLY A 33 14.20 12.51 20.74
N THR A 34 13.33 11.98 21.60
CA THR A 34 12.62 10.72 21.33
C THR A 34 11.61 10.88 20.20
N LYS A 35 11.44 9.83 19.40
CA LYS A 35 10.49 9.78 18.28
C LYS A 35 9.33 8.86 18.63
N ARG A 36 8.12 9.27 18.25
CA ARG A 36 6.89 8.50 18.44
C ARG A 36 6.09 8.51 17.16
N ASP A 37 5.68 7.33 16.72
CA ASP A 37 4.86 7.16 15.53
C ASP A 37 3.41 6.92 15.95
N VAL A 38 2.49 7.69 15.38
CA VAL A 38 1.04 7.55 15.57
C VAL A 38 0.45 7.04 14.27
N LYS A 39 -0.22 5.89 14.34
CA LYS A 39 -0.97 5.34 13.22
C LYS A 39 -2.34 5.99 13.17
N VAL A 40 -2.68 6.58 12.03
CA VAL A 40 -3.95 7.27 11.80
C VAL A 40 -4.64 6.64 10.59
N PRO A 41 -5.80 5.98 10.78
CA PRO A 41 -6.65 5.60 9.67
C PRO A 41 -7.36 6.84 9.12
N LEU A 42 -7.44 6.95 7.80
CA LEU A 42 -8.27 7.94 7.12
C LEU A 42 -8.80 7.36 5.82
N THR A 43 -9.94 7.87 5.37
CA THR A 43 -10.51 7.50 4.08
C THR A 43 -9.94 8.38 2.98
N ALA A 44 -9.39 7.77 1.93
CA ALA A 44 -8.93 8.47 0.73
C ALA A 44 -9.35 7.70 -0.53
N THR A 45 -9.36 8.37 -1.67
CA THR A 45 -9.46 7.70 -2.97
C THR A 45 -8.07 7.47 -3.56
N TYR A 46 -8.01 6.61 -4.58
CA TYR A 46 -6.80 6.34 -5.34
C TYR A 46 -6.32 7.60 -6.06
N GLU A 47 -7.26 8.36 -6.64
CA GLU A 47 -7.00 9.65 -7.28
C GLU A 47 -6.36 10.65 -6.30
N GLU A 48 -6.89 10.74 -5.08
CA GLU A 48 -6.35 11.63 -4.05
C GLU A 48 -4.92 11.25 -3.65
N LEU A 49 -4.62 9.96 -3.51
CA LEU A 49 -3.27 9.50 -3.15
C LEU A 49 -2.26 9.68 -4.29
N ALA A 50 -2.70 9.49 -5.54
CA ALA A 50 -1.84 9.58 -6.71
C ALA A 50 -1.52 11.04 -7.05
N TRP A 51 -2.57 11.86 -7.17
CA TRP A 51 -2.46 13.22 -7.70
C TRP A 51 -2.32 14.28 -6.61
N SER A 52 -2.85 14.01 -5.41
CA SER A 52 -2.83 14.94 -4.27
C SER A 52 -2.21 14.34 -3.00
N PRO A 53 -1.06 13.63 -3.05
CA PRO A 53 -0.49 12.96 -1.87
C PRO A 53 -0.15 13.92 -0.73
N LYS A 54 0.15 15.18 -1.04
CA LYS A 54 0.40 16.22 -0.04
C LYS A 54 -0.84 16.59 0.75
N ASP A 55 -2.00 16.62 0.10
CA ASP A 55 -3.27 16.97 0.74
C ASP A 55 -3.74 15.83 1.65
N VAL A 56 -3.61 14.58 1.19
CA VAL A 56 -3.89 13.40 2.01
C VAL A 56 -2.94 13.32 3.22
N SER A 57 -1.64 13.59 3.02
CA SER A 57 -0.66 13.68 4.11
C SER A 57 -1.02 14.82 5.09
N ALA A 58 -1.47 15.98 4.60
CA ALA A 58 -1.92 17.07 5.46
C ALA A 58 -3.15 16.68 6.32
N ARG A 59 -4.12 15.97 5.73
CA ARG A 59 -5.28 15.41 6.48
C ARG A 59 -4.82 14.45 7.57
N ALA A 60 -3.88 13.56 7.27
CA ALA A 60 -3.30 12.66 8.27
C ALA A 60 -2.65 13.41 9.43
N ARG A 61 -1.90 14.48 9.14
CA ARG A 61 -1.27 15.34 10.17
C ARG A 61 -2.30 16.03 11.04
N THR A 62 -3.37 16.57 10.44
CA THR A 62 -4.47 17.21 11.18
C THR A 62 -5.16 16.24 12.13
N LEU A 63 -5.44 15.02 11.67
CA LEU A 63 -6.02 13.98 12.51
C LEU A 63 -5.07 13.54 13.64
N ALA A 64 -3.77 13.43 13.34
CA ALA A 64 -2.76 13.08 14.34
C ALA A 64 -2.52 14.20 15.37
N ALA A 65 -2.80 15.46 15.03
CA ALA A 65 -2.56 16.61 15.92
C ALA A 65 -3.35 16.51 17.23
N ALA A 66 -4.53 15.88 17.21
CA ALA A 66 -5.31 15.59 18.43
C ALA A 66 -4.58 14.65 19.41
N GLN A 67 -3.57 13.90 18.93
CA GLN A 67 -2.77 12.95 19.70
C GLN A 67 -1.35 13.47 19.99
N GLN A 68 -1.05 14.73 19.64
CA GLN A 68 0.24 15.36 19.91
C GLN A 68 0.38 15.66 21.41
N GLN A 69 1.49 15.22 22.01
CA GLN A 69 1.78 15.49 23.41
C GLN A 69 2.46 16.86 23.59
N PRO A 70 2.34 17.49 24.77
CA PRO A 70 3.03 18.75 25.06
C PRO A 70 4.54 18.64 24.82
N GLY A 71 5.11 19.59 24.10
CA GLY A 71 6.54 19.61 23.78
C GLY A 71 6.97 18.68 22.63
N GLU A 72 6.02 18.02 21.97
CA GLU A 72 6.29 17.32 20.72
C GLU A 72 6.22 18.25 19.51
N ARG A 73 7.02 17.95 18.49
CA ARG A 73 7.00 18.57 17.17
C ARG A 73 6.70 17.52 16.10
N LEU A 74 5.76 17.82 15.21
CA LEU A 74 5.48 16.99 14.04
C LEU A 74 6.69 17.00 13.08
N LEU A 75 7.14 15.81 12.67
CA LEU A 75 8.24 15.64 11.72
C LEU A 75 7.74 15.30 10.32
N VAL A 76 6.99 14.21 10.20
CA VAL A 76 6.58 13.65 8.92
C VAL A 76 5.29 12.87 9.07
N ALA A 77 4.53 12.75 7.98
CA ALA A 77 3.38 11.87 7.86
C ALA A 77 3.54 11.09 6.56
N ASP A 78 3.94 9.83 6.72
CA ASP A 78 4.21 8.92 5.62
C ASP A 78 3.16 7.81 5.61
N TYR A 79 2.96 7.22 4.44
CA TYR A 79 2.11 6.06 4.31
C TYR A 79 2.68 4.90 5.15
N CYS A 80 1.86 4.29 6.00
CA CYS A 80 2.30 3.17 6.83
C CYS A 80 2.24 1.89 6.00
N LEU A 81 3.31 1.63 5.23
CA LEU A 81 3.44 0.41 4.43
C LEU A 81 3.32 -0.85 5.29
N ASP A 82 3.91 -0.81 6.50
CA ASP A 82 3.86 -1.89 7.50
C ASP A 82 2.43 -2.21 7.99
N ALA A 83 1.43 -1.37 7.70
CA ALA A 83 0.03 -1.68 7.99
C ALA A 83 -0.62 -2.53 6.89
N LEU A 84 -0.03 -2.56 5.69
CA LEU A 84 -0.50 -3.33 4.55
C LEU A 84 0.38 -4.53 4.24
N THR A 85 1.56 -4.64 4.84
CA THR A 85 2.51 -5.70 4.57
C THR A 85 2.81 -6.51 5.81
N SER A 86 2.78 -7.83 5.70
CA SER A 86 3.21 -8.73 6.76
C SER A 86 4.68 -9.12 6.55
N GLN A 87 5.41 -9.35 7.65
CA GLN A 87 6.76 -9.90 7.57
C GLN A 87 6.80 -11.26 6.86
N SER A 88 5.70 -12.00 6.86
CA SER A 88 5.60 -13.27 6.14
C SER A 88 5.60 -13.07 4.61
N ILE A 89 4.92 -12.04 4.09
CA ILE A 89 4.98 -11.69 2.66
C ILE A 89 6.39 -11.33 2.23
N GLU A 90 7.09 -10.53 3.04
CA GLU A 90 8.47 -10.15 2.73
C GLU A 90 9.40 -11.36 2.71
N ARG A 91 9.30 -12.24 3.72
CA ARG A 91 10.12 -13.46 3.79
C ARG A 91 9.84 -14.43 2.65
N GLU A 92 8.58 -14.58 2.25
CA GLU A 92 8.18 -15.46 1.15
C GLU A 92 8.75 -14.94 -0.18
N LEU A 93 8.57 -13.64 -0.46
CA LEU A 93 9.12 -13.01 -1.66
C LEU A 93 10.66 -13.06 -1.70
N GLU A 94 11.31 -12.82 -0.56
CA GLU A 94 12.76 -12.93 -0.43
C GLU A 94 13.25 -14.38 -0.61
N GLY A 95 12.54 -15.36 -0.04
CA GLY A 95 12.87 -16.78 -0.14
C GLY A 95 12.73 -17.34 -1.56
N GLN A 96 11.66 -16.96 -2.26
CA GLN A 96 11.40 -17.43 -3.63
C GLN A 96 12.35 -16.81 -4.67
N HIS A 97 12.92 -15.64 -4.37
CA HIS A 97 13.62 -14.85 -5.38
C HIS A 97 15.05 -14.44 -5.02
N GLY A 98 15.46 -14.54 -3.76
CA GLY A 98 16.83 -14.29 -3.30
C GLY A 98 17.23 -12.81 -3.22
N PHE A 99 16.30 -11.87 -3.40
CA PHE A 99 16.56 -10.42 -3.30
C PHE A 99 15.64 -9.77 -2.29
N ARG A 100 16.08 -8.64 -1.71
CA ARG A 100 15.33 -7.84 -0.75
C ARG A 100 13.95 -7.45 -1.30
N ALA A 101 12.89 -7.78 -0.54
CA ALA A 101 11.54 -7.33 -0.82
C ALA A 101 11.39 -5.88 -0.34
N THR A 102 10.85 -5.02 -1.19
CA THR A 102 10.61 -3.62 -0.85
C THR A 102 9.12 -3.32 -1.05
N PRO A 103 8.37 -3.09 0.04
CA PRO A 103 6.99 -2.69 -0.09
C PRO A 103 6.96 -1.38 -0.85
N VAL A 104 6.11 -1.31 -1.86
CA VAL A 104 5.83 -0.06 -2.53
C VAL A 104 4.44 0.40 -2.15
N PRO A 105 4.25 1.70 -1.88
CA PRO A 105 2.92 2.28 -1.79
C PRO A 105 2.23 2.23 -3.15
N SER A 106 2.88 1.77 -4.22
CA SER A 106 2.47 1.95 -5.60
C SER A 106 1.42 0.95 -6.10
N LEU A 107 0.46 0.54 -5.26
CA LEU A 107 -0.89 0.49 -5.80
C LEU A 107 -1.39 1.91 -6.11
N TYR A 108 -0.82 2.94 -5.45
CA TYR A 108 -1.43 4.25 -5.28
C TYR A 108 -0.70 5.44 -5.97
N ASN A 109 0.06 5.24 -7.06
CA ASN A 109 0.56 6.37 -7.91
C ASN A 109 0.86 5.94 -9.38
N PRO A 110 0.86 6.86 -10.36
CA PRO A 110 -0.09 7.03 -11.45
C PRO A 110 0.48 6.49 -12.76
N VAL A 111 0.80 5.20 -12.85
CA VAL A 111 1.16 4.61 -14.14
C VAL A 111 0.44 3.29 -14.27
N HIS A 112 -0.85 3.44 -14.53
CA HIS A 112 -1.75 2.41 -15.01
C HIS A 112 -1.04 1.45 -15.98
N SER A 113 -0.16 1.91 -16.88
CA SER A 113 0.56 1.06 -17.84
C SER A 113 1.62 0.10 -17.28
N SER A 114 1.85 0.03 -15.96
CA SER A 114 2.86 -0.87 -15.39
C SER A 114 2.32 -2.07 -14.61
N PHE A 115 1.04 -2.15 -14.23
CA PHE A 115 0.50 -3.33 -13.52
C PHE A 115 0.63 -4.62 -14.33
N VAL A 116 0.52 -4.54 -15.65
CA VAL A 116 0.78 -5.66 -16.57
C VAL A 116 2.18 -6.27 -16.44
N ARG A 117 3.13 -5.56 -15.81
CA ARG A 117 4.49 -6.06 -15.55
C ARG A 117 4.63 -6.74 -14.19
N TYR A 118 3.65 -6.60 -13.32
CA TYR A 118 3.62 -7.25 -12.02
C TYR A 118 2.99 -8.63 -12.17
N ARG A 119 3.58 -9.61 -11.51
CA ARG A 119 3.03 -10.96 -11.39
C ARG A 119 2.14 -11.01 -10.16
N GLU A 120 1.00 -11.67 -10.31
CA GLU A 120 0.10 -11.99 -9.21
C GLU A 120 0.68 -13.14 -8.39
N GLN A 121 0.71 -12.97 -7.08
CA GLN A 121 1.12 -13.98 -6.11
C GLN A 121 0.14 -14.00 -4.95
N TRP A 122 -0.21 -15.18 -4.46
CA TRP A 122 -1.03 -15.34 -3.26
C TRP A 122 -0.14 -15.76 -2.11
N ILE A 123 -0.05 -14.93 -1.09
CA ILE A 123 0.80 -15.18 0.08
C ILE A 123 -0.04 -14.91 1.33
N ASP A 124 -0.16 -15.91 2.20
CA ASP A 124 -0.98 -15.86 3.42
C ASP A 124 -2.42 -15.35 3.20
N GLY A 125 -3.04 -15.74 2.08
CA GLY A 125 -4.39 -15.32 1.73
C GLY A 125 -4.50 -13.84 1.28
N GLN A 126 -3.37 -13.15 1.07
CA GLN A 126 -3.31 -11.83 0.46
C GLN A 126 -2.84 -11.91 -0.99
N LEU A 127 -3.53 -11.18 -1.88
CA LEU A 127 -3.07 -10.99 -3.25
C LEU A 127 -1.96 -9.94 -3.27
N VAL A 128 -0.80 -10.34 -3.78
CA VAL A 128 0.39 -9.51 -3.92
C VAL A 128 0.70 -9.34 -5.40
N LEU A 129 0.86 -8.10 -5.84
CA LEU A 129 1.42 -7.80 -7.16
C LEU A 129 2.91 -7.52 -6.97
N ALA A 130 3.77 -8.35 -7.56
CA ALA A 130 5.22 -8.24 -7.42
C ALA A 130 5.92 -8.11 -8.77
N VAL A 131 6.95 -7.27 -8.84
CA VAL A 131 7.82 -7.12 -10.01
C VAL A 131 9.28 -7.19 -9.59
N GLN A 132 10.03 -8.02 -10.31
CA GLN A 132 11.47 -8.09 -10.16
C GLN A 132 12.11 -6.81 -10.73
N LYS A 133 12.96 -6.17 -9.93
CA LYS A 133 13.94 -5.17 -10.39
C LYS A 133 15.33 -5.75 -10.21
N SER A 134 16.31 -5.19 -10.91
CA SER A 134 17.65 -5.77 -11.03
C SER A 134 18.35 -6.09 -9.70
N ALA A 135 18.02 -5.39 -8.61
CA ALA A 135 18.64 -5.58 -7.29
C ALA A 135 17.65 -5.78 -6.12
N PHE A 136 16.33 -5.76 -6.39
CA PHE A 136 15.29 -5.85 -5.35
C PHE A 136 13.94 -6.23 -5.98
N TYR A 137 13.02 -6.73 -5.17
CA TYR A 137 11.63 -6.93 -5.59
C TYR A 137 10.77 -5.78 -5.10
N ARG A 138 9.97 -5.21 -6.00
CA ARG A 138 8.90 -4.28 -5.61
C ARG A 138 7.62 -5.05 -5.53
N TYR A 139 6.88 -4.88 -4.44
CA TYR A 139 5.60 -5.53 -4.29
C TYR A 139 4.58 -4.61 -3.63
N CYS A 140 3.31 -4.81 -3.97
CA CYS A 140 2.19 -4.17 -3.29
C CYS A 140 1.12 -5.22 -2.96
N VAL A 141 0.54 -5.09 -1.77
CA VAL A 141 -0.57 -5.93 -1.33
C VAL A 141 -1.87 -5.30 -1.80
N VAL A 142 -2.62 -6.03 -2.61
CA VAL A 142 -3.92 -5.59 -3.12
C VAL A 142 -4.94 -5.68 -1.99
N PRO A 143 -5.68 -4.61 -1.66
CA PRO A 143 -6.76 -4.69 -0.68
C PRO A 143 -7.86 -5.67 -1.11
N GLN A 144 -8.44 -6.38 -0.12
CA GLN A 144 -9.45 -7.41 -0.35
C GLN A 144 -10.70 -6.91 -1.11
N HIS A 145 -11.11 -5.67 -0.87
CA HIS A 145 -12.28 -5.08 -1.53
C HIS A 145 -12.09 -4.89 -3.05
N LEU A 146 -10.85 -4.87 -3.53
CA LEU A 146 -10.55 -4.84 -4.96
C LEU A 146 -10.53 -6.24 -5.59
N TRP A 147 -10.34 -7.29 -4.79
CA TRP A 147 -10.41 -8.67 -5.28
C TRP A 147 -11.84 -9.05 -5.65
N SER A 148 -12.81 -8.67 -4.81
CA SER A 148 -14.23 -9.04 -4.98
C SER A 148 -14.91 -8.38 -6.17
N ARG A 149 -14.33 -7.30 -6.73
CA ARG A 149 -14.87 -6.57 -7.88
C ARG A 149 -14.26 -7.01 -9.21
N ALA A 150 -13.21 -7.83 -9.14
CA ALA A 150 -12.65 -8.55 -10.25
C ALA A 150 -13.28 -9.95 -10.31
N THR A 151 -14.34 -10.19 -11.09
CA THR A 151 -14.76 -11.58 -11.40
C THR A 151 -15.72 -11.65 -12.60
N PRO A 152 -15.61 -12.70 -13.45
CA PRO A 152 -15.98 -14.08 -13.05
C PRO A 152 -15.03 -15.22 -13.48
N GLY A 153 -14.86 -16.19 -12.56
CA GLY A 153 -14.21 -17.50 -12.81
C GLY A 153 -13.15 -17.88 -11.77
N SER A 154 -13.57 -18.10 -10.52
CA SER A 154 -12.85 -18.84 -9.45
C SER A 154 -11.33 -18.85 -9.56
N ILE A 155 -10.66 -17.86 -8.96
CA ILE A 155 -9.20 -17.86 -8.84
C ILE A 155 -8.82 -19.03 -7.94
N PRO A 156 -8.20 -20.09 -8.50
CA PRO A 156 -7.74 -21.21 -7.69
C PRO A 156 -6.56 -20.68 -6.89
N VAL A 157 -6.61 -20.92 -5.58
CA VAL A 157 -5.47 -20.78 -4.69
C VAL A 157 -4.33 -21.61 -5.28
N LEU A 158 -3.35 -20.97 -5.91
CA LEU A 158 -2.09 -21.63 -6.24
C LEU A 158 -1.28 -21.62 -4.94
N VAL A 159 -1.50 -22.65 -4.12
CA VAL A 159 -0.53 -23.04 -3.11
C VAL A 159 0.65 -23.62 -3.90
N VAL A 160 1.78 -22.91 -3.90
CA VAL A 160 3.08 -23.51 -4.23
C VAL A 160 3.75 -23.89 -2.92
#